data_AF-A0A650A6P7-F1
#
_entry.id   AF-A0A650A6P7-F1
#
_cell.length_a   1.000
_cell.length_b   1.000
_cell.length_c   1.000
_cell.angle_alpha   90.00
_cell.angle_beta   90.00
_cell.angle_gamma   90.00
#
_symmetry.space_group_name_H-M   'P 1'
#
loop_
_entity.id
_entity.type
_entity.pdbx_description
1 polymer ?
#
loop_
_entity_poly.entity_id
_entity_poly.type
_entity_poly.pdbx_seq_one_letter_code
_entity_poly.pdbx_strand_id
1 'polypeptide(L)'
;MSDSTRPGRGDGLPNRTRAHRGGGHSPRHGPPGRETSAATSNYRREFLAIGNRTGSEKGHLGVVLADIGRIAGEVGSLTLPVMLYLPVAPVREPVALFEAWIVALLTMIVVGTLLRGGWISPPLTDAPGWARLLPTLIWLRLLYFNGILLVAIHGGSIVAGQTGVAAGVLWSLVVSATATGLFPRVVDAWMADTGS
;
A
#
# COMPACT_ATOMS: atom_id res chain seq x y z
N MET A 1 -18.24 67.40 -2.44
CA MET A 1 -17.06 67.58 -1.57
C MET A 1 -16.95 66.35 -0.70
N SER A 2 -15.79 65.69 -0.76
CA SER A 2 -15.41 64.54 0.05
C SER A 2 -15.52 64.85 1.53
N ASP A 3 -15.85 63.85 2.35
CA ASP A 3 -14.99 63.62 3.50
C ASP A 3 -14.85 62.14 3.85
N SER A 4 -13.62 61.78 4.13
CA SER A 4 -13.08 60.43 4.21
C SER A 4 -13.10 59.90 5.65
N THR A 5 -13.53 58.66 5.83
CA THR A 5 -13.24 57.87 7.03
C THR A 5 -12.55 56.58 6.63
N ARG A 6 -11.21 56.60 6.65
CA ARG A 6 -10.40 55.40 6.93
C ARG A 6 -10.13 55.41 8.43
N PRO A 7 -10.29 54.27 9.11
CA PRO A 7 -9.19 53.32 9.16
C PRO A 7 -9.64 51.87 8.98
N GLY A 8 -8.83 51.07 8.31
CA GLY A 8 -9.10 49.65 8.12
C GLY A 8 -8.22 49.06 7.05
N ARG A 9 -6.91 49.07 7.27
CA ARG A 9 -5.97 48.21 6.54
C ARG A 9 -6.16 46.79 7.07
N GLY A 10 -7.30 46.19 6.74
CA GLY A 10 -7.56 44.77 6.89
C GLY A 10 -7.10 44.13 5.60
N ASP A 11 -5.94 43.49 5.63
CA ASP A 11 -5.43 42.69 4.52
C ASP A 11 -6.54 41.79 4.02
N GLY A 12 -6.86 41.90 2.73
CA GLY A 12 -7.92 41.19 2.02
C GLY A 12 -7.68 39.68 1.90
N LEU A 13 -7.24 39.04 2.97
CA LEU A 13 -7.33 37.61 3.13
C LEU A 13 -8.79 37.30 3.42
N PRO A 14 -9.50 36.57 2.53
CA PRO A 14 -10.83 36.10 2.85
C PRO A 14 -10.72 35.36 4.17
N ASN A 15 -11.54 35.80 5.13
CA ASN A 15 -11.74 35.15 6.41
C ASN A 15 -12.22 33.73 6.10
N ARG A 16 -11.28 32.80 5.92
CA ARG A 16 -11.53 31.39 5.56
C ARG A 16 -12.17 30.75 6.76
N THR A 17 -13.47 30.94 6.85
CA THR A 17 -14.33 30.27 7.81
C THR A 17 -14.09 28.77 7.73
N ARG A 18 -14.10 28.14 8.91
CA ARG A 18 -13.82 26.73 9.18
C ARG A 18 -14.59 25.73 8.28
N ALA A 19 -15.62 26.20 7.58
CA ALA A 19 -16.41 25.47 6.59
C ALA A 19 -15.62 25.09 5.32
N HIS A 20 -14.54 25.80 4.96
CA HIS A 20 -13.70 25.46 3.80
C HIS A 20 -12.59 24.44 4.10
N ARG A 21 -12.48 23.94 5.33
CA ARG A 21 -11.38 23.03 5.77
C ARG A 21 -11.72 21.55 5.76
N GLY A 22 -12.90 21.13 5.28
CA GLY A 22 -13.31 19.73 5.43
C GLY A 22 -14.54 19.29 4.61
N GLY A 23 -14.70 19.81 3.40
CA GLY A 23 -15.79 19.40 2.51
C GLY A 23 -15.51 18.05 1.82
N GLY A 24 -16.22 17.01 2.25
CA GLY A 24 -16.73 15.96 1.35
C GLY A 24 -16.06 14.59 1.36
N HIS A 25 -14.78 14.46 1.73
CA HIS A 25 -14.12 13.14 1.65
C HIS A 25 -14.17 12.44 3.00
N SER A 26 -15.25 11.68 3.25
CA SER A 26 -15.28 10.74 4.38
C SER A 26 -14.13 9.75 4.23
N PRO A 27 -13.15 9.72 5.16
CA PRO A 27 -12.09 8.71 5.16
C PRO A 27 -12.61 7.27 5.27
N ARG A 28 -13.90 7.12 5.57
CA ARG A 28 -14.59 5.87 5.84
C ARG A 28 -15.47 5.41 4.68
N HIS A 29 -15.47 6.10 3.54
CA HIS A 29 -16.25 5.65 2.38
C HIS A 29 -15.75 4.28 1.90
N GLY A 30 -16.66 3.40 1.46
CA GLY A 30 -16.36 2.03 1.01
C GLY A 30 -16.31 0.96 2.11
N PRO A 31 -16.09 -0.31 1.73
CA PRO A 31 -16.15 -1.44 2.66
C PRO A 31 -15.19 -1.32 3.86
N PRO A 32 -15.54 -1.93 5.02
CA PRO A 32 -14.67 -1.93 6.18
C PRO A 32 -13.31 -2.53 5.83
N GLY A 33 -12.24 -1.97 6.37
CA GLY A 33 -10.88 -2.42 6.08
C GLY A 33 -10.30 -1.94 4.73
N ARG A 34 -11.00 -1.12 3.92
CA ARG A 34 -10.49 -0.62 2.63
C ARG A 34 -10.19 0.87 2.56
N GLU A 35 -9.10 1.24 1.91
CA GLU A 35 -8.69 2.63 1.63
C GLU A 35 -9.17 3.11 0.26
N THR A 36 -10.48 3.09 0.04
CA THR A 36 -11.09 3.49 -1.25
C THR A 36 -10.76 4.94 -1.63
N SER A 37 -10.71 5.86 -0.66
CA SER A 37 -10.42 7.27 -0.93
C SER A 37 -9.03 7.49 -1.54
N ALA A 38 -8.06 6.63 -1.22
CA ALA A 38 -6.73 6.71 -1.82
C ALA A 38 -6.75 6.25 -3.29
N ALA A 39 -7.62 5.30 -3.62
CA ALA A 39 -7.75 4.79 -4.99
C ALA A 39 -8.59 5.70 -5.90
N THR A 40 -9.49 6.52 -5.35
CA THR A 40 -10.40 7.36 -6.14
C THR A 40 -10.02 8.85 -6.13
N SER A 41 -8.99 9.24 -5.38
CA SER A 41 -8.56 10.65 -5.27
C SER A 41 -7.04 10.76 -5.25
N ASN A 42 -6.55 11.86 -5.79
CA ASN A 42 -5.14 12.25 -5.74
C ASN A 42 -4.73 12.93 -4.42
N TYR A 43 -5.68 13.16 -3.52
CA TYR A 43 -5.39 13.75 -2.21
C TYR A 43 -4.62 12.77 -1.34
N ARG A 44 -3.50 13.22 -0.75
CA ARG A 44 -2.69 12.40 0.16
C ARG A 44 -2.45 13.16 1.46
N ARG A 45 -2.66 12.45 2.57
CA ARG A 45 -2.34 12.95 3.92
C ARG A 45 -0.92 12.59 4.24
N GLU A 46 -0.11 13.60 4.49
CA GLU A 46 1.28 13.47 4.89
C GLU A 46 1.43 13.80 6.37
N PHE A 47 2.37 13.10 7.00
CA PHE A 47 2.81 13.46 8.33
C PHE A 47 3.93 14.49 8.18
N LEU A 48 3.62 15.77 8.42
CA LEU A 48 4.68 16.72 8.75
C LEU A 48 5.01 16.53 10.22
N ALA A 49 6.30 16.44 10.54
CA ALA A 49 6.78 16.17 11.89
C ALA A 49 6.08 17.04 12.97
N ILE A 50 6.02 16.48 14.20
CA ILE A 50 5.38 17.04 15.40
C ILE A 50 3.89 17.32 15.18
N GLY A 51 3.07 16.26 15.25
CA GLY A 51 1.64 16.33 15.48
C GLY A 51 0.76 16.86 14.35
N ASN A 52 1.34 17.45 13.30
CA ASN A 52 0.59 18.08 12.22
C ASN A 52 0.45 17.16 11.00
N ARG A 53 -0.79 16.81 10.68
CA ARG A 53 -1.15 16.19 9.40
C ARG A 53 -1.58 17.30 8.45
N THR A 54 -0.82 17.49 7.38
CA THR A 54 -1.31 18.26 6.23
C THR A 54 -1.70 17.28 5.14
N GLY A 55 -2.55 17.69 4.23
CA GLY A 55 -2.77 16.93 3.02
C GLY A 55 -2.82 17.87 1.85
N SER A 56 -2.18 17.43 0.77
CA SER A 56 -2.13 18.15 -0.49
C SER A 56 -2.68 17.26 -1.59
N GLU A 57 -3.24 17.90 -2.60
CA GLU A 57 -3.51 17.23 -3.86
C GLU A 57 -2.19 17.05 -4.59
N LYS A 58 -1.93 15.83 -5.08
CA LYS A 58 -0.69 15.48 -5.75
C LYS A 58 -0.94 15.20 -7.23
N GLY A 59 0.02 15.53 -8.10
CA GLY A 59 0.03 14.97 -9.45
C GLY A 59 0.29 13.45 -9.41
N HIS A 60 0.05 12.74 -10.52
CA HIS A 60 0.20 11.28 -10.58
C HIS A 60 1.55 10.78 -10.06
N LEU A 61 2.67 11.42 -10.43
CA LEU A 61 4.01 11.07 -9.92
C LEU A 61 4.12 11.25 -8.40
N GLY A 62 3.52 12.31 -7.86
CA GLY A 62 3.51 12.57 -6.42
C GLY A 62 2.69 11.53 -5.65
N VAL A 63 1.61 11.03 -6.24
CA VAL A 63 0.81 9.92 -5.70
C VAL A 63 1.65 8.64 -5.65
N VAL A 64 2.34 8.30 -6.75
CA VAL A 64 3.20 7.10 -6.83
C VAL A 64 4.28 7.16 -5.74
N LEU A 65 4.99 8.28 -5.62
CA LEU A 65 6.05 8.43 -4.62
C LEU A 65 5.52 8.36 -3.18
N ALA A 66 4.31 8.87 -2.92
CA ALA A 66 3.68 8.76 -1.61
C ALA A 66 3.33 7.31 -1.28
N ASP A 67 2.71 6.62 -2.25
CA ASP A 67 2.16 5.30 -2.07
C ASP A 67 3.27 4.23 -2.05
N ILE A 68 4.35 4.38 -2.83
CA ILE A 68 5.49 3.47 -2.80
C ILE A 68 6.18 3.48 -1.44
N GLY A 69 6.43 4.65 -0.85
CA GLY A 69 7.06 4.76 0.47
C GLY A 69 6.16 4.14 1.55
N ARG A 70 4.85 4.40 1.47
CA ARG A 70 3.86 3.84 2.39
C ARG A 70 3.75 2.31 2.30
N ILE A 71 3.70 1.76 1.08
CA ILE A 71 3.59 0.31 0.84
C ILE A 71 4.91 -0.39 1.13
N ALA A 72 6.05 0.19 0.75
CA ALA A 72 7.37 -0.35 1.08
C ALA A 72 7.57 -0.43 2.60
N GLY A 73 7.18 0.60 3.35
CA GLY A 73 7.22 0.57 4.81
C GLY A 73 6.33 -0.52 5.40
N GLU A 74 5.14 -0.74 4.83
CA GLU A 74 4.19 -1.74 5.30
C GLU A 74 4.62 -3.18 4.96
N VAL A 75 4.86 -3.46 3.68
CA VAL A 75 5.27 -4.79 3.21
C VAL A 75 6.65 -5.11 3.78
N GLY A 76 7.62 -4.21 3.62
CA GLY A 76 8.99 -4.42 4.08
C GLY A 76 9.09 -4.73 5.58
N SER A 77 8.44 -3.92 6.42
CA SER A 77 8.47 -4.14 7.89
C SER A 77 7.76 -5.44 8.30
N LEU A 78 6.65 -5.78 7.64
CA LEU A 78 5.91 -7.00 7.96
C LEU A 78 6.57 -8.25 7.39
N THR A 79 7.47 -8.14 6.42
CA THR A 79 8.20 -9.29 5.84
C THR A 79 9.59 -9.51 6.44
N LEU A 80 9.95 -8.75 7.50
CA LEU A 80 11.20 -8.92 8.23
C LEU A 80 11.43 -10.36 8.73
N PRO A 81 10.43 -11.12 9.21
CA PRO A 81 10.65 -12.50 9.64
C PRO A 81 11.25 -13.38 8.52
N VAL A 82 10.74 -13.30 7.29
CA VAL A 82 11.32 -14.03 6.15
C VAL A 82 12.73 -13.52 5.83
N MET A 83 12.97 -12.21 5.87
CA MET A 83 14.31 -11.66 5.65
C MET A 83 15.34 -12.22 6.66
N LEU A 84 14.95 -12.35 7.94
CA LEU A 84 15.79 -12.92 9.01
C LEU A 84 15.97 -14.44 8.88
N TYR A 85 15.07 -15.12 8.17
CA TYR A 85 15.17 -16.55 7.90
C TYR A 85 16.18 -16.88 6.78
N LEU A 86 16.32 -16.02 5.77
CA LEU A 86 17.17 -16.29 4.59
C LEU A 86 18.61 -16.71 4.91
N PRO A 87 19.33 -16.09 5.88
CA PRO A 87 20.71 -16.46 6.18
C PRO A 87 20.89 -17.86 6.76
N VAL A 88 19.83 -18.44 7.36
CA VAL A 88 19.86 -19.79 7.96
C VAL A 88 19.19 -20.83 7.07
N ALA A 89 18.60 -20.41 5.95
CA ALA A 89 17.98 -21.30 5.00
C ALA A 89 19.05 -22.10 4.23
N PRO A 90 18.84 -23.40 3.98
CA PRO A 90 19.79 -24.21 3.23
C PRO A 90 19.95 -23.67 1.81
N VAL A 91 21.21 -23.56 1.35
CA VAL A 91 21.54 -23.13 -0.01
C VAL A 91 21.01 -24.16 -1.01
N ARG A 92 20.23 -23.69 -1.99
CA ARG A 92 19.69 -24.49 -3.09
C ARG A 92 20.04 -23.79 -4.40
N GLU A 93 20.99 -24.30 -5.18
CA GLU A 93 21.32 -23.77 -6.51
C GLU A 93 20.45 -24.47 -7.57
N PRO A 94 19.77 -23.73 -8.47
CA PRO A 94 20.37 -22.69 -9.33
C PRO A 94 19.85 -21.24 -9.21
N VAL A 95 18.90 -20.92 -8.32
CA VAL A 95 18.50 -19.53 -8.00
C VAL A 95 18.59 -19.36 -6.50
N ALA A 96 19.33 -18.37 -6.04
CA ALA A 96 19.49 -18.14 -4.61
C ALA A 96 18.17 -17.65 -4.00
N LEU A 97 17.86 -18.14 -2.80
CA LEU A 97 16.63 -17.77 -2.07
C LEU A 97 16.53 -16.25 -1.85
N PHE A 98 17.68 -15.58 -1.70
CA PHE A 98 17.75 -14.13 -1.53
C PHE A 98 17.32 -13.36 -2.80
N GLU A 99 17.72 -13.82 -3.97
CA GLU A 99 17.37 -13.18 -5.25
C GLU A 99 15.87 -13.32 -5.52
N ALA A 100 15.33 -14.53 -5.30
CA ALA A 100 13.90 -14.79 -5.39
C ALA A 100 13.11 -13.93 -4.38
N TRP A 101 13.64 -13.71 -3.18
CA TRP A 101 13.03 -12.82 -2.18
C TRP A 101 13.00 -11.37 -2.63
N ILE A 102 14.10 -10.84 -3.20
CA ILE A 102 14.12 -9.47 -3.73
C ILE A 102 13.06 -9.30 -4.81
N VAL A 103 13.00 -10.22 -5.78
CA VAL A 103 12.01 -10.17 -6.87
C VAL A 103 10.59 -10.19 -6.31
N ALA A 104 10.32 -11.11 -5.38
CA ALA A 104 9.02 -11.23 -4.73
C ALA A 104 8.65 -9.95 -3.99
N LEU A 105 9.51 -9.45 -3.11
CA LEU A 105 9.30 -8.25 -2.30
C LEU A 105 9.04 -7.02 -3.16
N LEU A 106 9.87 -6.77 -4.17
CA LEU A 106 9.69 -5.63 -5.08
C LEU A 106 8.37 -5.75 -5.85
N THR A 107 8.01 -6.95 -6.29
CA THR A 107 6.73 -7.19 -6.96
C THR A 107 5.56 -6.86 -6.04
N MET A 108 5.58 -7.30 -4.78
CA MET A 108 4.54 -6.98 -3.80
C MET A 108 4.42 -5.46 -3.57
N ILE A 109 5.56 -4.75 -3.50
CA ILE A 109 5.57 -3.30 -3.31
C ILE A 109 4.95 -2.58 -4.52
N VAL A 110 5.35 -2.96 -5.74
CA VAL A 110 4.83 -2.36 -6.97
C VAL A 110 3.33 -2.62 -7.09
N VAL A 111 2.88 -3.88 -6.97
CA VAL A 111 1.47 -4.24 -7.09
C VAL A 111 0.63 -3.57 -6.00
N GLY A 112 1.10 -3.57 -4.75
CA GLY A 112 0.42 -2.86 -3.66
C GLY A 112 0.31 -1.35 -3.89
N THR A 113 1.34 -0.74 -4.47
CA THR A 113 1.33 0.68 -4.86
C THR A 113 0.29 0.95 -5.95
N LEU A 114 0.25 0.09 -6.98
CA LEU A 114 -0.69 0.21 -8.08
C LEU A 114 -2.15 0.07 -7.61
N LEU A 115 -2.42 -0.89 -6.73
CA LEU A 115 -3.74 -1.11 -6.12
C LEU A 115 -4.15 0.07 -5.24
N ARG A 116 -3.22 0.58 -4.42
CA ARG A 116 -3.48 1.68 -3.49
C ARG A 116 -3.83 2.98 -4.22
N GLY A 117 -3.11 3.31 -5.28
CA GLY A 117 -3.37 4.49 -6.08
C GLY A 117 -4.50 4.33 -7.11
N GLY A 118 -5.14 3.16 -7.17
CA GLY A 118 -6.29 2.91 -8.05
C GLY A 118 -5.94 2.74 -9.52
N TRP A 119 -4.67 2.50 -9.86
CA TRP A 119 -4.25 2.26 -11.24
C TRP A 119 -4.61 0.86 -11.74
N ILE A 120 -4.72 -0.11 -10.83
CA ILE A 120 -5.26 -1.44 -11.11
C ILE A 120 -6.35 -1.77 -10.09
N SER A 121 -7.42 -2.42 -10.55
CA SER A 121 -8.49 -2.89 -9.69
C SER A 121 -8.07 -4.20 -9.02
N PRO A 122 -8.36 -4.39 -7.72
CA PRO A 122 -8.11 -5.67 -7.09
C PRO A 122 -8.96 -6.78 -7.73
N PRO A 123 -8.39 -7.95 -8.03
CA PRO A 123 -9.15 -9.08 -8.56
C PRO A 123 -10.19 -9.58 -7.56
N LEU A 124 -11.31 -10.08 -8.09
CA LEU A 124 -12.38 -10.77 -7.36
C LEU A 124 -13.12 -9.90 -6.31
N THR A 125 -13.07 -8.58 -6.43
CA THR A 125 -13.79 -7.64 -5.57
C THR A 125 -14.06 -6.35 -6.32
N ASP A 126 -15.25 -5.76 -6.12
CA ASP A 126 -15.63 -4.49 -6.74
C ASP A 126 -15.11 -3.28 -5.95
N ALA A 127 -14.56 -3.51 -4.75
CA ALA A 127 -14.08 -2.46 -3.87
C ALA A 127 -12.66 -2.02 -4.26
N PRO A 128 -12.46 -0.74 -4.66
CA PRO A 128 -11.14 -0.26 -5.05
C PRO A 128 -10.24 -0.05 -3.82
N GLY A 129 -8.94 0.00 -4.09
CA GLY A 129 -7.95 0.42 -3.12
C GLY A 129 -7.35 -0.69 -2.28
N TRP A 130 -6.33 -0.29 -1.54
CA TRP A 130 -5.57 -1.17 -0.66
C TRP A 130 -6.28 -1.39 0.67
N ALA A 131 -5.80 -2.33 1.46
CA ALA A 131 -6.34 -2.55 2.80
C ALA A 131 -5.82 -1.52 3.82
N ARG A 132 -6.65 -1.19 4.80
CA ARG A 132 -6.35 -0.27 5.91
C ARG A 132 -5.35 -0.89 6.89
N LEU A 133 -4.65 -0.03 7.63
CA LEU A 133 -3.91 -0.42 8.82
C LEU A 133 -4.82 -0.46 10.05
N LEU A 134 -5.58 -1.53 10.19
CA LEU A 134 -6.27 -1.88 11.43
C LEU A 134 -5.40 -2.90 12.19
N PRO A 135 -5.39 -2.90 13.54
CA PRO A 135 -4.58 -3.84 14.32
C PRO A 135 -4.81 -5.32 13.95
N THR A 136 -6.06 -5.72 13.71
CA THR A 136 -6.40 -7.07 13.27
C THR A 136 -5.82 -7.39 11.88
N LEU A 137 -5.86 -6.43 10.97
CA LEU A 137 -5.31 -6.58 9.62
C LEU A 137 -3.78 -6.59 9.61
N ILE A 138 -3.11 -6.00 10.61
CA ILE A 138 -1.64 -6.11 10.75
C ILE A 138 -1.24 -7.56 10.96
N TRP A 139 -1.94 -8.29 11.85
CA TRP A 139 -1.70 -9.71 12.07
C TRP A 139 -1.97 -10.55 10.82
N LEU A 140 -3.09 -10.28 10.14
CA LEU A 140 -3.42 -10.96 8.89
C LEU A 140 -2.33 -10.75 7.84
N ARG A 141 -1.84 -9.51 7.67
CA ARG A 141 -0.75 -9.17 6.75
C ARG A 141 0.54 -9.89 7.11
N LEU A 142 0.90 -9.89 8.40
CA LEU A 142 2.10 -10.56 8.89
C LEU A 142 2.09 -12.04 8.49
N LEU A 143 1.00 -12.76 8.78
CA LEU A 143 0.91 -14.18 8.46
C LEU A 143 0.85 -14.41 6.94
N TYR A 144 -0.01 -13.66 6.24
CA TYR A 144 -0.24 -13.84 4.82
C TYR A 144 1.00 -13.52 3.99
N PHE A 145 1.63 -12.36 4.17
CA PHE A 145 2.77 -11.96 3.36
C PHE A 145 4.01 -12.82 3.61
N ASN A 146 4.29 -13.21 4.86
CA ASN A 146 5.43 -14.11 5.12
C ASN A 146 5.17 -15.50 4.54
N GLY A 147 3.95 -16.05 4.66
CA GLY A 147 3.61 -17.33 4.03
C GLY A 147 3.76 -17.31 2.51
N ILE A 148 3.24 -16.27 1.85
CA ILE A 148 3.35 -16.09 0.41
C ILE A 148 4.81 -15.92 -0.03
N LEU A 149 5.61 -15.14 0.69
CA LEU A 149 7.03 -15.00 0.37
C LEU A 149 7.76 -16.34 0.44
N LEU A 150 7.51 -17.16 1.47
CA LEU A 150 8.12 -18.49 1.57
C LEU A 150 7.73 -19.37 0.37
N VAL A 151 6.47 -19.32 -0.08
CA VAL A 151 6.02 -20.04 -1.28
C VAL A 151 6.68 -19.51 -2.54
N ALA A 152 6.79 -18.19 -2.71
CA ALA A 152 7.44 -17.58 -3.86
C ALA A 152 8.93 -17.97 -3.93
N ILE A 153 9.65 -17.88 -2.81
CA ILE A 153 11.09 -18.10 -2.74
C ILE A 153 11.44 -19.60 -2.89
N HIS A 154 10.80 -20.46 -2.11
CA HIS A 154 11.08 -21.90 -2.19
C HIS A 154 10.54 -22.53 -3.46
N GLY A 155 9.35 -22.12 -3.91
CA GLY A 155 8.82 -22.58 -5.19
C GLY A 155 9.68 -22.10 -6.36
N GLY A 156 10.18 -20.86 -6.32
CA GLY A 156 11.08 -20.32 -7.34
C GLY A 156 12.38 -21.10 -7.45
N SER A 157 12.98 -21.44 -6.31
CA SER A 157 14.18 -22.29 -6.25
C SER A 157 13.93 -23.71 -6.81
N ILE A 158 12.80 -24.33 -6.48
CA ILE A 158 12.42 -25.66 -6.99
C ILE A 158 12.21 -25.61 -8.52
N VAL A 159 11.45 -24.64 -9.01
CA VAL A 159 11.19 -24.46 -10.46
C VAL A 159 12.50 -24.19 -11.20
N ALA A 160 13.39 -23.37 -10.64
CA ALA A 160 14.69 -23.11 -11.22
C ALA A 160 15.53 -24.39 -11.37
N GLY A 161 15.54 -25.26 -10.36
CA GLY A 161 16.24 -26.54 -10.41
C GLY A 161 15.74 -27.51 -11.48
N GLN A 162 14.48 -27.37 -11.91
CA GLN A 162 13.85 -28.28 -12.88
C GLN A 162 13.80 -27.72 -14.30
N THR A 163 13.64 -26.41 -14.44
CA THR A 163 13.29 -25.75 -15.71
C THR A 163 14.18 -24.56 -16.07
N GLY A 164 15.09 -24.18 -15.17
CA GLY A 164 16.05 -23.10 -15.36
C GLY A 164 15.71 -21.81 -14.61
N VAL A 165 16.74 -20.99 -14.39
CA VAL A 165 16.71 -19.75 -13.58
C VAL A 165 15.55 -18.82 -13.95
N ALA A 166 15.34 -18.58 -15.25
CA ALA A 166 14.29 -17.68 -15.73
C ALA A 166 12.89 -18.11 -15.28
N ALA A 167 12.60 -19.41 -15.28
CA ALA A 167 11.32 -19.94 -14.83
C ALA A 167 11.13 -19.79 -13.31
N GLY A 168 12.19 -19.94 -12.51
CA GLY A 168 12.15 -19.72 -11.07
C GLY A 168 11.93 -18.26 -10.67
N VAL A 169 12.54 -17.33 -11.42
CA VAL A 169 12.29 -15.89 -11.28
C VAL A 169 10.84 -15.56 -11.66
N LEU A 170 10.37 -16.09 -12.78
CA LEU A 170 8.99 -15.90 -13.24
C LEU A 170 7.98 -16.44 -12.21
N TRP A 171 8.25 -17.59 -11.61
CA TRP A 171 7.44 -18.14 -10.52
C TRP A 171 7.32 -17.15 -9.36
N SER A 172 8.47 -16.64 -8.88
CA SER A 172 8.50 -15.72 -7.73
C SER A 172 7.73 -14.43 -8.01
N LEU A 173 7.85 -13.91 -9.23
CA LEU A 173 7.11 -12.76 -9.72
C LEU A 173 5.60 -13.04 -9.75
N VAL A 174 5.17 -14.13 -10.41
CA VAL A 174 3.74 -14.45 -10.59
C VAL A 174 3.08 -14.71 -9.24
N VAL A 175 3.66 -15.54 -8.38
CA VAL A 175 3.10 -15.84 -7.05
C VAL A 175 2.93 -14.56 -6.24
N SER A 176 3.96 -13.71 -6.21
CA SER A 176 3.93 -12.47 -5.43
C SER A 176 2.93 -11.47 -5.98
N ALA A 177 2.86 -11.32 -7.31
CA ALA A 177 1.89 -10.44 -7.96
C ALA A 177 0.45 -10.88 -7.71
N THR A 178 0.15 -12.16 -7.95
CA THR A 178 -1.17 -12.74 -7.76
C THR A 178 -1.62 -12.66 -6.31
N ALA A 179 -0.75 -13.06 -5.37
CA ALA A 179 -1.09 -13.05 -3.96
C ALA A 179 -1.28 -11.62 -3.41
N THR A 180 -0.48 -10.64 -3.86
CA THR A 180 -0.64 -9.23 -3.49
C THR A 180 -1.93 -8.66 -4.07
N GLY A 181 -2.25 -9.00 -5.32
CA GLY A 181 -3.52 -8.66 -5.96
C GLY A 181 -4.73 -9.20 -5.19
N LEU A 182 -4.67 -10.47 -4.78
CA LEU A 182 -5.76 -11.13 -4.04
C LEU A 182 -5.87 -10.69 -2.58
N PHE A 183 -4.84 -10.10 -1.99
CA PHE A 183 -4.84 -9.70 -0.58
C PHE A 183 -6.04 -8.81 -0.19
N PRO A 184 -6.38 -7.75 -0.95
CA PRO A 184 -7.70 -7.13 -0.98
C PRO A 184 -8.91 -8.03 -0.66
N ARG A 185 -9.09 -9.10 -1.44
CA ARG A 185 -10.23 -10.02 -1.29
C ARG A 185 -10.16 -10.83 0.01
N VAL A 186 -8.96 -11.18 0.46
CA VAL A 186 -8.73 -11.84 1.75
C VAL A 186 -9.14 -10.92 2.90
N VAL A 187 -8.85 -9.63 2.79
CA VAL A 187 -9.30 -8.62 3.78
C VAL A 187 -10.82 -8.50 3.80
N ASP A 188 -11.48 -8.51 2.64
CA ASP A 188 -12.94 -8.47 2.58
C ASP A 188 -13.57 -9.68 3.28
N ALA A 189 -13.04 -10.89 3.06
CA ALA A 189 -13.48 -12.09 3.77
C ALA A 189 -13.28 -11.96 5.29
N TRP A 190 -12.07 -11.56 5.70
CA TRP A 190 -11.73 -11.43 7.11
C TRP A 190 -12.64 -10.44 7.84
N MET A 191 -12.92 -9.29 7.22
CA MET A 191 -13.80 -8.27 7.80
C MET A 191 -15.26 -8.72 7.85
N ALA A 192 -15.72 -9.54 6.89
CA ALA A 192 -17.05 -10.12 6.93
C ALA A 192 -17.20 -11.12 8.10
N ASP A 193 -16.20 -11.97 8.32
CA ASP A 193 -16.23 -12.99 9.37
C ASP A 193 -16.06 -12.40 10.78
N THR A 194 -15.27 -11.33 10.92
CA THR A 194 -14.97 -10.73 12.23
C THR A 194 -16.07 -9.76 12.72
N GLY A 195 -17.13 -9.54 11.94
CA GLY A 195 -18.32 -8.78 12.36
C GLY A 195 -18.01 -7.42 12.98
N SER A 196 -17.67 -6.43 12.13
CA SER A 196 -17.59 -5.03 12.56
C SER A 196 -18.93 -4.31 12.45
#